data_AF-A0A444X3B0-F1
#
_entry.id   AF-A0A444X3B0-F1
#
_cell.length_a   1.000
_cell.length_b   1.000
_cell.length_c   1.000
_cell.angle_alpha   90.00
_cell.angle_beta   90.00
_cell.angle_gamma   90.00
#
_symmetry.space_group_name_H-M   'P 1'
#
loop_
_entity.id
_entity.type
_entity.pdbx_description
1 polymer ?
#
loop_
_entity_poly.entity_id
_entity_poly.type
_entity_poly.pdbx_seq_one_letter_code
_entity_poly.pdbx_strand_id
1 'polypeptide(L)'
;MSFIKIANNKNIFHVSHFPFPNSQFPFSISEYRGKLENENETAHRASAEPLQLAGSSKTNRKEGNVPVEHECPLNLLPRDIWVRIATKVASNSIRDLFNMQASCKVFLDAASSEAVYQHVTMRVIPLVSFLFYLDRPERRFIDRCVEAGNADAILRQGLTKYFWIVRHGIGMELLSRAWREGSIEAGYLSAMLLLCDHENEEEMQRGVEMLESVRTSGDVKSCREFFADIFWE
;
A
#
# COMPACT_ATOMS: atom_id res chain seq x y z
N MET A 1 -10.49 27.51 17.94
CA MET A 1 -9.42 28.43 17.47
C MET A 1 -8.28 28.34 18.46
N SER A 2 -7.35 27.41 18.22
CA SER A 2 -6.17 27.21 19.08
C SER A 2 -4.97 26.93 18.19
N PHE A 3 -3.93 27.72 18.43
CA PHE A 3 -2.80 28.02 17.56
C PHE A 3 -1.69 26.97 17.69
N ILE A 4 -1.08 26.53 16.59
CA ILE A 4 0.36 26.19 16.65
C ILE A 4 1.12 27.51 16.63
N LYS A 5 1.63 27.91 17.79
CA LYS A 5 2.77 28.82 17.88
C LYS A 5 4.02 27.96 17.73
N ILE A 6 4.77 28.18 16.66
CA ILE A 6 6.17 27.77 16.58
C ILE A 6 6.90 28.64 17.62
N ALA A 7 7.21 28.07 18.78
CA ALA A 7 7.94 28.75 19.84
C ALA A 7 9.06 27.85 20.36
N ASN A 8 10.26 28.25 19.95
CA ASN A 8 11.60 28.07 20.49
C ASN A 8 11.76 27.39 21.88
N ASN A 9 12.78 26.53 21.90
CA ASN A 9 13.64 26.15 23.03
C ASN A 9 13.00 25.45 24.24
N LYS A 10 13.32 24.15 24.36
CA LYS A 10 13.16 23.27 25.53
C LYS A 10 11.73 23.07 26.04
N ASN A 11 10.90 22.33 25.31
CA ASN A 11 9.78 21.60 25.90
C ASN A 11 9.43 20.37 25.05
N ILE A 12 9.53 19.19 25.66
CA ILE A 12 9.02 17.93 25.13
C ILE A 12 7.51 18.11 24.96
N PHE A 13 7.00 18.02 23.73
CA PHE A 13 5.57 18.11 23.47
C PHE A 13 4.88 16.86 24.01
N HIS A 14 4.13 17.02 25.10
CA HIS A 14 3.14 16.05 25.54
C HIS A 14 1.95 16.11 24.56
N VAL A 15 1.88 15.16 23.62
CA VAL A 15 0.71 14.96 22.77
C VAL A 15 -0.43 14.46 23.66
N SER A 16 -1.23 15.38 24.19
CA SER A 16 -2.42 15.05 24.96
C SER A 16 -3.59 14.87 23.99
N HIS A 17 -4.01 13.61 23.85
CA HIS A 17 -5.29 13.13 23.33
C HIS A 17 -5.87 13.85 22.11
N PHE A 18 -5.52 13.35 20.91
CA PHE A 18 -6.40 13.49 19.75
C PHE A 18 -7.68 12.66 19.98
N PRO A 19 -8.88 13.25 19.79
CA PRO A 19 -10.12 12.49 19.85
C PRO A 19 -10.18 11.53 18.66
N PHE A 20 -10.29 10.23 18.92
CA PHE A 20 -10.58 9.24 17.88
C PHE A 20 -12.00 9.46 17.37
N PRO A 21 -12.23 9.68 16.06
CA PRO A 21 -13.58 9.70 15.53
C PRO A 21 -14.15 8.28 15.59
N ASN A 22 -15.30 8.13 16.26
CA ASN A 22 -16.16 6.96 16.12
C ASN A 22 -16.75 6.94 14.71
N SER A 23 -16.02 6.37 13.75
CA SER A 23 -16.57 6.08 12.42
C SER A 23 -16.41 4.60 12.12
N GLN A 24 -17.54 3.95 11.92
CA GLN A 24 -17.64 2.60 11.38
C GLN A 24 -17.03 2.61 9.97
N PHE A 25 -15.78 2.17 9.83
CA PHE A 25 -15.01 2.31 8.59
C PHE A 25 -15.52 1.33 7.52
N PRO A 26 -16.00 1.81 6.35
CA PRO A 26 -16.62 0.94 5.33
C PRO A 26 -15.62 0.24 4.39
N PHE A 27 -14.32 0.23 4.70
CA PHE A 27 -13.30 -0.40 3.84
C PHE A 27 -12.27 -1.13 4.69
N SER A 28 -12.64 -2.31 5.19
CA SER A 28 -11.66 -3.21 5.78
C SER A 28 -11.10 -4.12 4.69
N ILE A 29 -9.77 -4.11 4.51
CA ILE A 29 -9.06 -5.13 3.72
C ILE A 29 -9.44 -6.54 4.21
N SER A 30 -9.88 -6.67 5.48
CA SER A 30 -10.39 -7.92 6.08
C SER A 30 -11.56 -8.56 5.34
N GLU A 31 -12.47 -7.78 4.74
CA GLU A 31 -13.68 -8.30 4.09
C GLU A 31 -13.35 -9.13 2.84
N TYR A 32 -12.18 -8.89 2.24
CA TYR A 32 -11.76 -9.54 0.99
C TYR A 32 -10.91 -10.81 1.23
N ARG A 33 -10.27 -10.95 2.40
CA ARG A 33 -9.43 -12.11 2.72
C ARG A 33 -10.23 -13.38 3.00
N GLY A 34 -11.44 -13.26 3.58
CA GLY A 34 -12.30 -14.41 3.89
C GLY A 34 -12.68 -15.26 2.67
N LYS A 35 -12.52 -14.75 1.44
CA LYS A 35 -12.70 -15.51 0.19
C LYS A 35 -11.42 -16.21 -0.26
N LEU A 36 -10.27 -15.53 -0.16
CA LEU A 36 -8.96 -16.04 -0.64
C LEU A 36 -8.38 -17.15 0.26
N GLU A 37 -8.62 -17.13 1.57
CA GLU A 37 -8.15 -18.19 2.47
C GLU A 37 -8.99 -19.48 2.35
N ASN A 38 -10.30 -19.35 2.16
CA ASN A 38 -11.18 -20.51 1.95
C ASN A 38 -10.87 -21.26 0.65
N GLU A 39 -10.53 -20.58 -0.43
CA GLU A 39 -10.17 -21.25 -1.70
C GLU A 39 -8.81 -21.97 -1.62
N ASN A 40 -7.85 -21.44 -0.86
CA ASN A 40 -6.53 -22.07 -0.67
C ASN A 40 -6.58 -23.30 0.25
N GLU A 41 -7.42 -23.33 1.30
CA GLU A 41 -7.61 -24.53 2.12
C GLU A 41 -8.32 -25.66 1.36
N THR A 42 -9.28 -25.31 0.49
CA THR A 42 -9.98 -26.30 -0.34
C THR A 42 -9.06 -26.92 -1.38
N ALA A 43 -8.14 -26.13 -1.96
CA ALA A 43 -7.12 -26.61 -2.90
C ALA A 43 -6.06 -27.51 -2.24
N HIS A 44 -5.67 -27.23 -0.98
CA HIS A 44 -4.72 -28.06 -0.25
C HIS A 44 -5.30 -29.40 0.24
N ARG A 45 -6.60 -29.45 0.60
CA ARG A 45 -7.25 -30.72 0.98
C ARG A 45 -7.48 -31.66 -0.19
N ALA A 46 -7.70 -31.15 -1.41
CA ALA A 46 -7.88 -31.97 -2.60
C ALA A 46 -6.60 -32.70 -3.06
N SER A 47 -5.42 -32.35 -2.51
CA SER A 47 -4.13 -32.90 -2.92
C SER A 47 -3.57 -33.99 -2.00
N ALA A 48 -4.31 -34.44 -0.98
CA ALA A 48 -3.79 -35.32 0.08
C ALA A 48 -4.58 -36.62 0.32
N GLU A 49 -5.29 -37.16 -0.67
CA GLU A 49 -5.80 -38.55 -0.62
C GLU A 49 -5.05 -39.46 -1.62
N PRO A 50 -4.37 -40.54 -1.16
CA PRO A 50 -3.85 -41.55 -2.06
C PRO A 50 -4.93 -42.60 -2.36
N LEU A 51 -5.45 -42.60 -3.60
CA LEU A 51 -6.26 -43.71 -4.13
C LEU A 51 -5.35 -44.88 -4.52
N GLN A 52 -5.59 -46.04 -3.91
CA GLN A 52 -4.91 -47.30 -4.24
C GLN A 52 -5.37 -47.88 -5.58
N LEU A 53 -4.43 -48.52 -6.26
CA LEU A 53 -4.54 -49.13 -7.58
C LEU A 53 -5.06 -50.58 -7.48
N ALA A 54 -6.13 -50.93 -8.20
CA ALA A 54 -6.41 -52.32 -8.59
C ALA A 54 -7.36 -52.38 -9.80
N GLY A 55 -7.04 -53.23 -10.79
CA GLY A 55 -8.03 -53.81 -11.71
C GLY A 55 -7.94 -53.39 -13.17
N SER A 56 -7.43 -54.32 -14.01
CA SER A 56 -7.44 -54.29 -15.47
C SER A 56 -8.83 -54.54 -16.07
N SER A 57 -9.18 -53.87 -17.18
CA SER A 57 -9.91 -54.49 -18.30
C SER A 57 -9.87 -53.65 -19.58
N LYS A 58 -9.55 -54.32 -20.69
CA LYS A 58 -9.54 -53.82 -22.07
C LYS A 58 -10.96 -53.69 -22.61
N THR A 59 -11.29 -52.60 -23.30
CA THR A 59 -12.26 -52.61 -24.41
C THR A 59 -11.84 -51.61 -25.52
N ASN A 60 -12.20 -51.96 -26.75
CA ASN A 60 -11.71 -51.41 -28.02
C ASN A 60 -12.50 -50.19 -28.53
N ARG A 61 -11.76 -49.30 -29.22
CA ARG A 61 -12.13 -48.45 -30.39
C ARG A 61 -13.30 -47.46 -30.25
N LYS A 62 -12.99 -46.17 -30.47
CA LYS A 62 -13.33 -45.42 -31.70
C LYS A 62 -12.51 -44.12 -31.79
N GLU A 63 -11.96 -43.86 -32.98
CA GLU A 63 -11.43 -42.57 -33.40
C GLU A 63 -12.51 -41.49 -33.37
N GLY A 64 -12.10 -40.25 -33.12
CA GLY A 64 -12.91 -39.07 -33.35
C GLY A 64 -13.06 -38.17 -32.13
N ASN A 65 -11.98 -37.46 -31.79
CA ASN A 65 -11.96 -36.00 -31.66
C ASN A 65 -10.55 -35.61 -31.20
N VAL A 66 -9.80 -34.95 -32.10
CA VAL A 66 -8.66 -34.14 -31.69
C VAL A 66 -9.20 -33.18 -30.63
N PRO A 67 -8.63 -33.09 -29.41
CA PRO A 67 -8.99 -32.02 -28.51
C PRO A 67 -8.56 -30.75 -29.24
N VAL A 68 -9.52 -29.98 -29.75
CA VAL A 68 -9.25 -28.59 -30.08
C VAL A 68 -8.85 -27.99 -28.75
N GLU A 69 -7.55 -27.77 -28.57
CA GLU A 69 -7.02 -27.01 -27.45
C GLU A 69 -7.66 -25.64 -27.57
N HIS A 70 -8.77 -25.46 -26.86
CA HIS A 70 -9.43 -24.19 -26.80
C HIS A 70 -8.54 -23.34 -25.91
N GLU A 71 -7.63 -22.58 -26.52
CA GLU A 71 -6.79 -21.63 -25.81
C GLU A 71 -7.71 -20.76 -24.96
N CYS A 72 -7.47 -20.78 -23.64
CA CYS A 72 -8.20 -19.92 -22.72
C CYS A 72 -8.04 -18.48 -23.21
N PRO A 73 -9.13 -17.71 -23.39
CA PRO A 73 -9.03 -16.33 -23.88
C PRO A 73 -8.09 -15.44 -23.05
N LEU A 74 -7.83 -15.81 -21.79
CA LEU A 74 -6.90 -15.11 -20.91
C LEU A 74 -5.42 -15.38 -21.23
N ASN A 75 -5.11 -16.47 -21.93
CA ASN A 75 -3.76 -16.79 -22.40
C ASN A 75 -3.42 -16.07 -23.72
N LEU A 76 -4.38 -15.36 -24.32
CA LEU A 76 -4.16 -14.61 -25.56
C LEU A 76 -3.30 -13.35 -25.34
N LEU A 77 -3.31 -12.80 -24.13
CA LEU A 77 -2.52 -11.62 -23.79
C LEU A 77 -1.25 -12.01 -23.02
N PRO A 78 -0.08 -11.46 -23.42
CA PRO A 78 1.13 -11.56 -22.63
C PRO A 78 0.96 -11.06 -21.20
N ARG A 79 1.71 -11.65 -20.26
CA ARG A 79 1.65 -11.34 -18.83
C ARG A 79 1.84 -9.84 -18.52
N ASP A 80 2.73 -9.17 -19.24
CA ASP A 80 3.02 -7.74 -19.05
C ASP A 80 1.81 -6.84 -19.35
N ILE A 81 0.96 -7.24 -20.30
CA ILE A 81 -0.29 -6.53 -20.59
C ILE A 81 -1.26 -6.70 -19.42
N TRP A 82 -1.38 -7.90 -18.86
CA TRP A 82 -2.18 -8.11 -17.66
C TRP A 82 -1.67 -7.35 -16.44
N VAL A 83 -0.34 -7.25 -16.27
CA VAL A 83 0.26 -6.43 -15.21
C VAL A 83 -0.12 -4.96 -15.40
N ARG A 84 -0.02 -4.41 -16.61
CA ARG A 84 -0.41 -3.02 -16.90
C ARG A 84 -1.89 -2.76 -16.62
N ILE A 85 -2.76 -3.70 -16.97
CA ILE A 85 -4.19 -3.63 -16.65
C ILE A 85 -4.38 -3.64 -15.13
N ALA A 86 -3.75 -4.58 -14.42
CA ALA A 86 -3.84 -4.70 -12.96
C ALA A 86 -3.29 -3.46 -12.24
N THR A 87 -2.20 -2.86 -12.74
CA THR A 87 -1.66 -1.59 -12.26
C THR A 87 -2.71 -0.49 -12.37
N LYS A 88 -3.37 -0.38 -13.54
CA LYS A 88 -4.43 0.62 -13.73
C LYS A 88 -5.62 0.36 -12.81
N VAL A 89 -6.02 -0.90 -12.61
CA VAL A 89 -7.08 -1.28 -11.66
C VAL A 89 -6.68 -0.86 -10.24
N ALA A 90 -5.48 -1.19 -9.79
CA ALA A 90 -4.95 -0.88 -8.46
C ALA A 90 -4.87 0.63 -8.17
N SER A 91 -4.52 1.45 -9.17
CA SER A 91 -4.48 2.91 -9.04
C SER A 91 -5.86 3.55 -8.92
N ASN A 92 -6.93 2.85 -9.31
CA ASN A 92 -8.30 3.37 -9.22
C ASN A 92 -9.07 2.77 -8.03
N SER A 93 -8.86 1.50 -7.72
CA SER A 93 -9.68 0.77 -6.76
C SER A 93 -8.96 -0.43 -6.17
N ILE A 94 -8.65 -0.35 -4.87
CA ILE A 94 -8.13 -1.48 -4.09
C ILE A 94 -9.12 -2.65 -4.13
N ARG A 95 -10.43 -2.35 -4.08
CA ARG A 95 -11.49 -3.36 -4.14
C ARG A 95 -11.43 -4.15 -5.43
N ASP A 96 -11.31 -3.46 -6.56
CA ASP A 96 -11.28 -4.12 -7.87
C ASP A 96 -9.99 -4.88 -8.10
N LEU A 97 -8.88 -4.43 -7.49
CA LEU A 97 -7.65 -5.21 -7.45
C LEU A 97 -7.86 -6.55 -6.74
N PHE A 98 -8.49 -6.57 -5.57
CA PHE A 98 -8.79 -7.82 -4.87
C PHE A 98 -9.77 -8.71 -5.64
N ASN A 99 -10.79 -8.11 -6.27
CA ASN A 99 -11.72 -8.86 -7.13
C ASN A 99 -11.00 -9.50 -8.32
N MET A 100 -10.07 -8.77 -8.95
CA MET A 100 -9.22 -9.28 -10.02
C MET A 100 -8.33 -10.43 -9.54
N GLN A 101 -7.72 -10.32 -8.36
CA GLN A 101 -6.90 -11.39 -7.77
C GLN A 101 -7.72 -12.65 -7.48
N ALA A 102 -8.97 -12.51 -7.04
CA ALA A 102 -9.84 -13.63 -6.68
C ALA A 102 -10.49 -14.32 -7.90
N SER A 103 -10.46 -13.72 -9.10
CA SER A 103 -11.24 -14.29 -10.22
C SER A 103 -10.55 -15.46 -10.92
N CYS A 104 -9.22 -15.42 -11.12
CA CYS A 104 -8.50 -16.49 -11.80
C CYS A 104 -6.98 -16.44 -11.55
N LYS A 105 -6.29 -17.57 -11.82
CA LYS A 105 -4.84 -17.71 -11.61
C LYS A 105 -3.99 -16.74 -12.44
N VAL A 106 -4.39 -16.45 -13.68
CA VAL A 106 -3.67 -15.50 -14.56
C VAL A 106 -3.71 -14.09 -13.97
N PHE A 107 -4.87 -13.68 -13.48
CA PHE A 107 -5.02 -12.37 -12.85
C PHE A 107 -4.36 -12.32 -11.49
N LEU A 108 -4.45 -13.38 -10.68
CA LEU A 108 -3.74 -13.47 -9.41
C LEU A 108 -2.24 -13.26 -9.60
N ASP A 109 -1.64 -13.93 -10.59
CA ASP A 109 -0.21 -13.79 -10.90
C ASP A 109 0.14 -12.36 -11.36
N ALA A 110 -0.61 -11.81 -12.32
CA ALA A 110 -0.35 -10.46 -12.83
C ALA A 110 -0.57 -9.36 -11.77
N ALA A 111 -1.68 -9.44 -11.04
CA ALA A 111 -2.09 -8.51 -9.99
C ALA A 111 -1.28 -8.66 -8.70
N SER A 112 -0.43 -9.68 -8.59
CA SER A 112 0.53 -9.84 -7.49
C SER A 112 1.94 -9.35 -7.85
N SER A 113 2.13 -8.72 -9.01
CA SER A 113 3.43 -8.16 -9.38
C SER A 113 3.76 -6.89 -8.58
N GLU A 114 5.06 -6.65 -8.38
CA GLU A 114 5.57 -5.48 -7.64
C GLU A 114 5.09 -4.15 -8.23
N ALA A 115 5.08 -4.03 -9.56
CA ALA A 115 4.58 -2.86 -10.27
C ALA A 115 3.11 -2.53 -9.96
N VAL A 116 2.30 -3.53 -9.57
CA VAL A 116 0.92 -3.28 -9.14
C VAL A 116 0.91 -2.63 -7.77
N TYR A 117 1.66 -3.19 -6.81
CA TYR A 117 1.77 -2.64 -5.44
C TYR A 117 2.37 -1.23 -5.40
N GLN A 118 3.35 -0.94 -6.26
CA GLN A 118 3.94 0.40 -6.41
C GLN A 118 2.89 1.47 -6.75
N HIS A 119 1.82 1.09 -7.45
CA HIS A 119 0.82 2.02 -8.00
C HIS A 119 -0.57 1.88 -7.37
N VAL A 120 -0.71 1.11 -6.29
CA VAL A 120 -1.94 1.03 -5.49
C VAL A 120 -2.32 2.43 -4.99
N THR A 121 -3.60 2.78 -5.11
CA THR A 121 -4.13 4.01 -4.51
C THR A 121 -4.18 3.90 -2.98
N MET A 122 -3.24 4.52 -2.28
CA MET A 122 -3.18 4.47 -0.81
C MET A 122 -3.92 5.62 -0.14
N ARG A 123 -4.29 6.66 -0.90
CA ARG A 123 -4.97 7.86 -0.35
C ARG A 123 -6.34 7.56 0.23
N VAL A 124 -7.00 6.52 -0.27
CA VAL A 124 -8.32 6.06 0.19
C VAL A 124 -8.28 5.37 1.55
N ILE A 125 -7.10 4.94 2.04
CA ILE A 125 -6.95 4.31 3.35
C ILE A 125 -6.69 5.40 4.40
N PRO A 126 -7.56 5.62 5.38
CA PRO A 126 -7.34 6.60 6.44
C PRO A 126 -6.03 6.36 7.19
N LEU A 127 -5.35 7.44 7.61
CA LEU A 127 -4.08 7.32 8.35
C LEU A 127 -4.24 6.53 9.65
N VAL A 128 -5.34 6.73 10.37
CA VAL A 128 -5.63 5.96 11.60
C VAL A 128 -5.68 4.45 11.35
N SER A 129 -6.04 4.01 10.15
CA SER A 129 -6.05 2.59 9.80
C SER A 129 -4.63 1.98 9.80
N PHE A 130 -3.58 2.75 9.51
CA PHE A 130 -2.20 2.26 9.57
C PHE A 130 -1.76 1.89 11.00
N LEU A 131 -2.35 2.53 12.02
CA LEU A 131 -2.19 2.15 13.42
C LEU A 131 -3.01 0.90 13.74
N PHE A 132 -4.27 0.86 13.30
CA PHE A 132 -5.15 -0.27 13.56
C PHE A 132 -4.64 -1.58 12.98
N TYR A 133 -3.97 -1.52 11.82
CA TYR A 133 -3.46 -2.71 11.15
C TYR A 133 -2.15 -3.23 11.71
N LEU A 134 -1.46 -2.57 12.66
CA LEU A 134 -0.10 -2.96 13.08
C LEU A 134 0.08 -4.46 13.35
N ASP A 135 -0.87 -5.08 14.06
CA ASP A 135 -0.83 -6.49 14.44
C ASP A 135 -1.82 -7.36 13.67
N ARG A 136 -2.35 -6.85 12.54
CA ARG A 136 -3.39 -7.51 11.77
C ARG A 136 -2.89 -7.99 10.41
N PRO A 137 -3.50 -9.03 9.82
CA PRO A 137 -3.06 -9.57 8.53
C PRO A 137 -3.06 -8.56 7.37
N GLU A 138 -3.94 -7.55 7.42
CA GLU A 138 -4.04 -6.46 6.45
C GLU A 138 -2.72 -5.68 6.35
N ARG A 139 -1.91 -5.69 7.41
CA ARG A 139 -0.59 -5.07 7.44
C ARG A 139 0.30 -5.54 6.30
N ARG A 140 0.22 -6.82 5.95
CA ARG A 140 1.02 -7.42 4.87
C ARG A 140 0.76 -6.77 3.52
N PHE A 141 -0.46 -6.30 3.27
CA PHE A 141 -0.78 -5.57 2.04
C PHE A 141 -0.07 -4.22 2.00
N ILE A 142 -0.11 -3.48 3.11
CA ILE A 142 0.56 -2.19 3.26
C ILE A 142 2.07 -2.35 3.15
N ASP A 143 2.64 -3.32 3.86
CA ASP A 143 4.08 -3.58 3.83
C ASP A 143 4.55 -3.94 2.42
N ARG A 144 3.78 -4.73 1.65
CA ARG A 144 4.09 -4.96 0.22
C ARG A 144 4.07 -3.69 -0.62
N CYS A 145 3.15 -2.76 -0.37
CA CYS A 145 3.15 -1.47 -1.05
C CYS A 145 4.40 -0.65 -0.70
N VAL A 146 4.81 -0.65 0.56
CA VAL A 146 6.02 0.02 1.05
C VAL A 146 7.29 -0.60 0.46
N GLU A 147 7.36 -1.93 0.41
CA GLU A 147 8.47 -2.68 -0.19
C GLU A 147 8.59 -2.36 -1.67
N ALA A 148 7.47 -2.35 -2.41
CA ALA A 148 7.39 -2.02 -3.83
C ALA A 148 7.64 -0.54 -4.18
N GLY A 149 7.95 0.32 -3.20
CA GLY A 149 8.26 1.73 -3.47
C GLY A 149 7.04 2.63 -3.67
N ASN A 150 5.86 2.25 -3.19
CA ASN A 150 4.68 3.12 -3.25
C ASN A 150 4.87 4.36 -2.37
N ALA A 151 5.09 5.52 -2.98
CA ALA A 151 5.41 6.77 -2.29
C ALA A 151 4.33 7.17 -1.26
N ASP A 152 3.04 7.00 -1.60
CA ASP A 152 1.94 7.32 -0.68
C ASP A 152 1.90 6.34 0.51
N ALA A 153 2.16 5.04 0.30
CA ALA A 153 2.26 4.06 1.38
C ALA A 153 3.40 4.39 2.34
N ILE A 154 4.57 4.74 1.78
CA ILE A 154 5.78 5.07 2.55
C ILE A 154 5.55 6.36 3.33
N LEU A 155 4.98 7.41 2.72
CA LEU A 155 4.61 8.66 3.39
C LEU A 155 3.72 8.36 4.60
N ARG A 156 2.61 7.64 4.39
CA ARG A 156 1.65 7.32 5.46
C ARG A 156 2.27 6.50 6.58
N GLN A 157 3.14 5.55 6.25
CA GLN A 157 3.89 4.77 7.23
C GLN A 157 4.89 5.66 8.00
N GLY A 158 5.59 6.57 7.32
CA GLY A 158 6.51 7.53 7.92
C GLY A 158 5.81 8.47 8.89
N LEU A 159 4.66 9.03 8.50
CA LEU A 159 3.80 9.84 9.37
C LEU A 159 3.38 9.07 10.63
N THR A 160 2.91 7.83 10.44
CA THR A 160 2.50 6.95 11.54
C THR A 160 3.65 6.71 12.52
N LYS A 161 4.86 6.42 12.00
CA LYS A 161 6.04 6.16 12.83
C LYS A 161 6.53 7.42 13.54
N TYR A 162 6.53 8.56 12.86
CA TYR A 162 7.05 9.81 13.40
C TYR A 162 6.12 10.41 14.47
N PHE A 163 4.83 10.59 14.17
CA PHE A 163 3.91 11.31 15.04
C PHE A 163 3.17 10.43 16.05
N TRP A 164 2.80 9.20 15.69
CA TRP A 164 1.95 8.36 16.56
C TRP A 164 2.70 7.27 17.33
N ILE A 165 3.71 6.65 16.72
CA ILE A 165 4.52 5.60 17.38
C ILE A 165 5.78 6.20 18.05
N VAL A 166 6.07 7.48 17.82
CA VAL A 166 7.18 8.23 18.43
C VAL A 166 8.55 7.58 18.12
N ARG A 167 8.68 7.01 16.91
CA ARG A 167 9.96 6.49 16.36
C ARG A 167 10.51 7.47 15.35
N HIS A 168 10.93 8.65 15.82
CA HIS A 168 11.32 9.78 14.96
C HIS A 168 12.38 9.45 13.91
N GLY A 169 13.46 8.74 14.27
CA GLY A 169 14.50 8.39 13.31
C GLY A 169 13.99 7.52 12.14
N ILE A 170 13.23 6.46 12.45
CA ILE A 170 12.60 5.60 11.43
C ILE A 170 11.56 6.38 10.62
N GLY A 171 10.79 7.23 11.30
CA GLY A 171 9.80 8.11 10.64
C GLY A 171 10.46 9.04 9.63
N MET A 172 11.55 9.71 9.99
CA MET A 172 12.31 10.58 9.09
C MET A 172 12.92 9.81 7.92
N GLU A 173 13.50 8.65 8.16
CA GLU A 173 14.05 7.82 7.08
C GLU A 173 12.98 7.44 6.05
N LEU A 174 11.77 7.08 6.52
CA LEU A 174 10.64 6.78 5.64
C LEU A 174 10.15 8.02 4.90
N LEU A 175 10.06 9.19 5.53
CA LEU A 175 9.67 10.43 4.85
C LEU A 175 10.69 10.81 3.76
N SER A 176 11.99 10.74 4.06
CA SER A 176 13.06 10.94 3.08
C SER A 176 13.02 9.92 1.95
N ARG A 177 12.68 8.66 2.24
CA ARG A 177 12.46 7.64 1.20
C ARG A 177 11.25 7.99 0.33
N ALA A 178 10.11 8.34 0.92
CA ALA A 178 8.91 8.71 0.17
C ALA A 178 9.17 9.90 -0.78
N TRP A 179 9.96 10.88 -0.34
CA TRP A 179 10.43 11.97 -1.20
C TRP A 179 11.22 11.46 -2.43
N ARG A 180 12.18 10.55 -2.23
CA ARG A 180 12.94 9.96 -3.35
C ARG A 180 12.07 9.15 -4.30
N GLU A 181 11.00 8.53 -3.80
CA GLU A 181 10.00 7.83 -4.61
C GLU A 181 8.99 8.80 -5.28
N GLY A 182 9.13 10.11 -5.09
CA GLY A 182 8.37 11.14 -5.80
C GLY A 182 7.22 11.78 -5.00
N SER A 183 7.09 11.53 -3.68
CA SER A 183 6.08 12.21 -2.86
C SER A 183 6.50 13.63 -2.51
N ILE A 184 5.86 14.61 -3.14
CA ILE A 184 6.09 16.03 -2.87
C ILE A 184 5.66 16.40 -1.45
N GLU A 185 4.58 15.81 -0.94
CA GLU A 185 4.11 16.02 0.44
C GLU A 185 5.13 15.53 1.47
N ALA A 186 5.79 14.39 1.22
CA ALA A 186 6.88 13.93 2.07
C ALA A 186 8.07 14.91 2.05
N GLY A 187 8.42 15.44 0.88
CA GLY A 187 9.45 16.46 0.73
C GLY A 187 9.14 17.72 1.52
N TYR A 188 7.91 18.21 1.42
CA TYR A 188 7.43 19.39 2.14
C TYR A 188 7.53 19.20 3.66
N LEU A 189 7.04 18.07 4.18
CA LEU A 189 7.07 17.81 5.61
C LEU A 189 8.48 17.59 6.13
N SER A 190 9.30 16.79 5.44
CA SER A 190 10.71 16.59 5.81
C SER A 190 11.44 17.92 5.86
N ALA A 191 11.25 18.79 4.86
CA ALA A 191 11.83 20.12 4.87
C ALA A 191 11.40 20.93 6.10
N MET A 192 10.11 20.95 6.43
CA MET A 192 9.61 21.65 7.61
C MET A 192 10.22 21.10 8.92
N LEU A 193 10.30 19.78 9.07
CA LEU A 193 10.85 19.14 10.27
C LEU A 193 12.34 19.44 10.42
N LEU A 194 13.12 19.34 9.34
CA LEU A 194 14.56 19.65 9.34
C LEU A 194 14.83 21.14 9.63
N LEU A 195 14.01 22.05 9.10
CA LEU A 195 14.16 23.48 9.37
C LEU A 195 13.77 23.87 10.80
N CYS A 196 12.98 23.05 11.50
CA CYS A 196 12.67 23.26 12.91
C CYS A 196 13.78 22.79 13.86
N ASP A 197 14.66 21.91 13.38
CA ASP A 197 15.81 21.43 14.15
C ASP A 197 17.03 22.33 13.89
N HIS A 198 17.20 23.33 14.76
CA HIS A 198 18.26 24.33 14.63
C HIS A 198 19.64 23.86 15.11
N GLU A 199 19.77 22.62 15.58
CA GLU A 199 21.01 22.12 16.17
C GLU A 199 21.99 21.58 15.10
N ASN A 200 21.52 21.34 13.88
CA ASN A 200 22.32 20.74 12.81
C ASN A 200 22.24 21.53 11.50
N GLU A 201 23.29 22.29 11.19
CA GLU A 201 23.37 23.12 9.99
C GLU A 201 23.30 22.31 8.68
N GLU A 202 23.82 21.08 8.64
CA GLU A 202 23.75 20.22 7.44
C GLU A 202 22.31 19.80 7.16
N GLU A 203 21.58 19.39 8.20
CA GLU A 203 20.19 18.99 8.09
C GLU A 203 19.29 20.19 7.75
N MET A 204 19.57 21.37 8.32
CA MET A 204 18.91 22.62 7.95
C MET A 204 19.10 22.94 6.47
N GLN A 205 20.34 22.83 5.97
CA GLN A 205 20.65 23.08 4.56
C GLN A 205 19.91 22.11 3.64
N ARG A 206 19.84 20.81 3.99
CA ARG A 206 19.01 19.83 3.29
C ARG A 206 17.54 20.22 3.29
N GLY A 207 17.03 20.70 4.43
CA GLY A 207 15.67 21.21 4.55
C GLY A 207 15.38 22.38 3.60
N VAL A 208 16.31 23.32 3.45
CA VAL A 208 16.19 24.43 2.49
C VAL A 208 16.10 23.91 1.05
N GLU A 209 17.01 23.04 0.64
CA GLU A 209 17.05 22.47 -0.72
C GLU A 209 15.76 21.72 -1.06
N MET A 210 15.24 20.92 -0.12
CA MET A 210 13.97 20.23 -0.28
C MET A 210 12.81 21.22 -0.44
N LEU A 211 12.75 22.26 0.40
CA LEU A 211 11.68 23.26 0.32
C LEU A 211 11.73 24.06 -0.99
N GLU A 212 12.92 24.36 -1.50
CA GLU A 212 13.08 25.03 -2.80
C GLU A 212 12.60 24.15 -3.95
N SER A 213 12.85 22.84 -3.89
CA SER A 213 12.33 21.88 -4.87
C SER A 213 10.80 21.85 -4.87
N VAL A 214 10.17 21.75 -3.69
CA VAL A 214 8.70 21.81 -3.55
C VAL A 214 8.14 23.16 -3.99
N ARG A 215 8.85 24.27 -3.73
CA ARG A 215 8.45 25.59 -4.22
C ARG A 215 8.46 25.65 -5.74
N THR A 216 9.47 25.05 -6.36
CA THR A 216 9.64 25.03 -7.81
C THR A 216 8.58 24.15 -8.50
N SER A 217 8.09 23.09 -7.83
CA SER A 217 6.99 22.28 -8.36
C SER A 217 5.64 23.02 -8.35
N GLY A 218 5.50 24.07 -7.54
CA GLY A 218 4.26 24.84 -7.40
C GLY A 218 3.25 24.23 -6.43
N ASP A 219 3.58 23.13 -5.76
CA ASP A 219 2.64 22.32 -4.96
C ASP A 219 2.53 22.74 -3.49
N VAL A 220 3.26 23.77 -3.07
CA VAL A 220 3.32 24.20 -1.66
C VAL A 220 1.92 24.41 -1.06
N LYS A 221 0.97 24.97 -1.83
CA LYS A 221 -0.41 25.16 -1.37
C LYS A 221 -1.12 23.81 -1.16
N SER A 222 -1.00 22.90 -2.12
CA SER A 222 -1.56 21.55 -2.05
C SER A 222 -1.01 20.77 -0.86
N CYS A 223 0.31 20.84 -0.61
CA CYS A 223 0.92 20.20 0.55
C CYS A 223 0.37 20.74 1.87
N ARG A 224 0.17 22.07 1.98
CA ARG A 224 -0.44 22.67 3.17
C ARG A 224 -1.87 22.19 3.39
N GLU A 225 -2.67 22.11 2.33
CA GLU A 225 -4.04 21.60 2.40
C GLU A 225 -4.06 20.12 2.81
N PHE A 226 -3.20 19.30 2.21
CA PHE A 226 -3.05 17.88 2.55
C PHE A 226 -2.74 17.66 4.05
N PHE A 227 -1.78 18.39 4.60
CA PHE A 227 -1.43 18.25 6.02
C PHE A 227 -2.45 18.91 6.96
N ALA A 228 -3.14 19.97 6.52
CA ALA A 228 -4.25 20.53 7.28
C ALA A 228 -5.37 19.50 7.46
N ASP A 229 -5.71 18.74 6.42
CA ASP A 229 -6.71 17.66 6.47
C ASP A 229 -6.30 16.54 7.44
N ILE A 230 -4.99 16.26 7.52
CA ILE A 230 -4.46 15.20 8.39
C ILE A 230 -4.40 15.60 9.87
N PHE A 231 -4.03 16.85 10.15
CA PHE A 231 -3.74 17.29 11.52
C PHE A 231 -4.83 18.16 12.14
N TRP A 232 -5.75 18.74 11.35
CA TRP A 232 -6.70 19.79 11.80
C TRP A 232 -8.20 19.48 11.71
N GLU A 233 -8.59 18.21 11.61
CA GLU A 233 -9.89 17.75 12.10
C GLU A 233 -9.84 17.40 13.60
#